data_AF-A0A1L9UQ20-F1
#
_entry.id   AF-A0A1L9UQ20-F1
#
_cell.length_a   1.000
_cell.length_b   1.000
_cell.length_c   1.000
_cell.angle_alpha   90.00
_cell.angle_beta   90.00
_cell.angle_gamma   90.00
#
_symmetry.space_group_name_H-M   'P 1'
#
loop_
_entity.id
_entity.type
_entity.pdbx_description
1 polymer ?
#
loop_
_entity_poly.entity_id
_entity_poly.type
_entity_poly.pdbx_seq_one_letter_code
_entity_poly.pdbx_strand_id
1 'polypeptide(L)'
;MDIASRGLGRGTNDGHFGFQPAQNNDELLSEPLSTSFPYVYYRYPQFTMGGGGKIPYPKEVWSPAGGWYAQPANWRVNTAIMGAAVLGIVAVTWSISADREHRDKMPEPGRFFPSRYWSREIREHEKQLAAQNQS
;
A
#
# COMPACT_ATOMS: atom_id res chain seq x y z
N MET A 1 13.21 -2.84 39.40
CA MET A 1 12.74 -1.49 39.77
C MET A 1 13.35 -0.51 38.80
N ASP A 2 12.61 -0.08 37.79
CA ASP A 2 12.52 1.34 37.42
C ASP A 2 11.32 1.53 36.48
N ILE A 3 10.50 2.53 36.80
CA ILE A 3 9.23 2.87 36.13
C ILE A 3 9.49 4.20 35.43
N ALA A 4 9.58 4.20 34.11
CA ALA A 4 9.70 5.43 33.35
C ALA A 4 8.64 5.52 32.25
N SER A 5 7.97 6.67 32.25
CA SER A 5 7.20 7.28 31.14
C SER A 5 5.70 7.01 31.10
N ARG A 6 4.99 7.60 32.06
CA ARG A 6 3.59 8.04 31.90
C ARG A 6 3.57 9.57 31.77
N GLY A 7 2.76 10.08 30.84
CA GLY A 7 2.14 11.39 30.99
C GLY A 7 2.36 12.36 29.82
N LEU A 8 1.54 12.25 28.77
CA LEU A 8 1.30 13.37 27.87
C LEU A 8 -0.22 13.55 27.66
N GLY A 9 -0.74 14.63 28.24
CA GLY A 9 -1.81 15.47 27.71
C GLY A 9 -3.24 14.92 27.62
N ARG A 10 -3.99 14.99 28.72
CA ARG A 10 -5.47 15.03 28.67
C ARG A 10 -5.89 16.52 28.60
N GLY A 11 -6.17 17.02 27.41
CA GLY A 11 -6.67 18.39 27.17
C GLY A 11 -8.19 18.47 27.35
N THR A 12 -8.64 19.55 27.98
CA THR A 12 -9.98 19.85 28.49
C THR A 12 -10.92 20.36 27.38
N ASN A 13 -12.22 20.08 27.52
CA ASN A 13 -13.27 20.63 26.67
C ASN A 13 -13.90 21.82 27.39
N ASP A 14 -13.58 23.02 26.93
CA ASP A 14 -14.04 24.25 27.55
C ASP A 14 -15.26 24.73 26.77
N GLY A 15 -16.44 24.60 27.37
CA GLY A 15 -17.71 24.95 26.76
C GLY A 15 -17.85 26.45 26.51
N HIS A 16 -18.30 26.81 25.31
CA HIS A 16 -18.86 28.13 25.03
C HIS A 16 -20.17 27.94 24.25
N PHE A 17 -21.29 28.04 24.98
CA PHE A 17 -22.62 28.31 24.43
C PHE A 17 -22.77 29.82 24.28
N GLY A 18 -23.04 30.28 23.06
CA GLY A 18 -23.39 31.67 22.79
C GLY A 18 -24.30 31.76 21.57
N PHE A 19 -25.58 32.03 21.80
CA PHE A 19 -26.52 32.49 20.78
C PHE A 19 -26.61 34.01 20.90
N GLN A 20 -26.41 34.75 19.79
CA GLN A 20 -26.99 36.10 19.66
C GLN A 20 -27.37 36.35 18.18
N PRO A 21 -28.52 36.99 17.92
CA PRO A 21 -29.26 36.88 16.67
C PRO A 21 -28.86 37.95 15.63
N ALA A 22 -29.33 37.72 14.41
CA ALA A 22 -29.11 38.56 13.23
C ALA A 22 -29.46 40.05 13.47
N GLN A 23 -28.52 40.92 13.10
CA GLN A 23 -28.75 42.35 12.91
C GLN A 23 -28.59 42.64 11.41
N ASN A 24 -29.76 42.87 10.78
CA ASN A 24 -30.08 43.75 9.66
C ASN A 24 -28.93 44.36 8.83
N ASN A 25 -29.12 44.27 7.51
CA ASN A 25 -28.09 44.36 6.48
C ASN A 25 -27.98 45.78 5.87
N ASP A 26 -28.12 46.85 6.64
CA ASP A 26 -28.48 48.15 6.05
C ASP A 26 -27.62 49.32 6.53
N GLU A 27 -26.31 49.11 6.79
CA GLU A 27 -25.43 50.24 7.10
C GLU A 27 -24.07 50.18 6.37
N LEU A 28 -23.89 51.18 5.51
CA LEU A 28 -22.62 51.84 5.18
C LEU A 28 -21.72 51.19 4.12
N LEU A 29 -22.24 51.20 2.90
CA LEU A 29 -21.46 51.48 1.70
C LEU A 29 -20.77 52.84 1.83
N SER A 30 -19.45 52.86 2.11
CA SER A 30 -18.43 53.75 1.51
C SER A 30 -17.27 53.99 2.49
N GLU A 31 -16.21 53.18 2.42
CA GLU A 31 -14.88 53.57 2.90
C GLU A 31 -13.81 53.08 1.89
N PRO A 32 -12.75 53.87 1.64
CA PRO A 32 -11.98 53.90 0.40
C PRO A 32 -10.92 52.79 0.25
N LEU A 33 -10.64 52.47 -1.02
CA LEU A 33 -9.64 51.52 -1.51
C LEU A 33 -8.24 51.85 -0.94
N SER A 34 -7.81 51.14 0.11
CA SER A 34 -6.45 51.25 0.64
C SER A 34 -5.87 49.89 1.01
N THR A 35 -4.69 49.65 0.44
CA THR A 35 -3.59 48.80 0.92
C THR A 35 -3.71 47.28 0.82
N SER A 36 -2.91 46.75 -0.11
CA SER A 36 -2.01 45.60 0.08
C SER A 36 -2.65 44.35 0.69
N PHE A 37 -3.24 43.50 -0.16
CA PHE A 37 -3.68 42.18 0.26
C PHE A 37 -2.47 41.24 0.41
N PRO A 38 -2.16 40.72 1.61
CA PRO A 38 -1.26 39.59 1.72
C PRO A 38 -1.97 38.38 1.12
N TYR A 39 -1.39 37.77 0.07
CA TYR A 39 -1.77 36.42 -0.33
C TYR A 39 -1.37 35.45 0.78
N VAL A 40 -2.25 35.30 1.76
CA VAL A 40 -2.18 34.23 2.74
C VAL A 40 -2.55 32.95 2.01
N TYR A 41 -1.54 32.21 1.53
CA TYR A 41 -1.75 30.82 1.12
C TYR A 41 -2.20 30.05 2.37
N TYR A 42 -3.50 29.80 2.47
CA TYR A 42 -4.02 28.82 3.41
C TYR A 42 -3.40 27.48 3.05
N ARG A 43 -2.41 27.05 3.86
CA ARG A 43 -2.02 25.64 3.92
C ARG A 43 -3.27 24.89 4.34
N TYR A 44 -3.94 24.25 3.38
CA TYR A 44 -5.01 23.32 3.70
C TYR A 44 -4.44 22.36 4.75
N PRO A 45 -5.05 22.24 5.95
CA PRO A 45 -4.71 21.15 6.82
C PRO A 45 -4.85 19.90 5.96
N GLN A 46 -3.79 19.10 5.88
CA GLN A 46 -3.85 17.80 5.25
C GLN A 46 -4.93 17.06 6.03
N PHE A 47 -6.17 17.03 5.52
CA PHE A 47 -7.23 16.25 6.13
C PHE A 47 -6.74 14.82 6.04
N THR A 48 -6.30 14.29 7.18
CA THR A 48 -6.01 12.87 7.32
C THR A 48 -7.28 12.16 6.87
N MET A 49 -7.24 11.51 5.71
CA MET A 49 -8.34 10.68 5.24
C MET A 49 -8.41 9.45 6.17
N GLY A 50 -9.04 9.62 7.32
CA GLY A 50 -9.27 8.58 8.33
C GLY A 50 -10.65 7.96 8.12
N GLY A 51 -10.71 6.63 8.16
CA GLY A 51 -11.96 5.87 8.04
C GLY A 51 -13.03 6.40 8.99
N GLY A 52 -14.24 6.56 8.46
CA GLY A 52 -15.39 7.10 9.20
C GLY A 52 -15.66 6.37 10.53
N GLY A 53 -16.50 6.98 11.37
CA GLY A 53 -16.77 6.51 12.73
C GLY A 53 -17.05 5.00 12.81
N LYS A 54 -16.35 4.31 13.71
CA LYS A 54 -16.49 2.86 13.92
C LYS A 54 -17.78 2.58 14.70
N ILE A 55 -18.72 1.87 14.09
CA ILE A 55 -19.92 1.34 14.77
C ILE A 55 -19.46 0.30 15.83
N PRO A 56 -20.02 0.28 17.05
CA PRO A 56 -19.69 -0.73 18.07
C PRO A 56 -19.92 -2.16 17.55
N TYR A 57 -19.02 -3.06 17.91
CA TYR A 57 -19.05 -4.47 17.50
C TYR A 57 -18.54 -5.36 18.63
N PRO A 58 -19.01 -6.62 18.71
CA PRO A 58 -18.53 -7.59 19.70
C PRO A 58 -17.04 -7.89 19.48
N LYS A 59 -16.25 -7.86 20.55
CA LYS A 59 -14.77 -8.00 20.48
C LYS A 59 -14.32 -9.45 20.63
N GLU A 60 -15.18 -10.26 21.23
CA GLU A 60 -15.00 -11.68 21.52
C GLU A 60 -15.22 -12.58 20.31
N VAL A 61 -15.86 -12.07 19.26
CA VAL A 61 -16.11 -12.83 18.04
C VAL A 61 -14.83 -12.88 17.20
N TRP A 62 -14.34 -14.10 16.98
CA TRP A 62 -13.20 -14.37 16.13
C TRP A 62 -13.63 -15.09 14.85
N SER A 63 -13.04 -14.67 13.72
CA SER A 63 -13.15 -15.37 12.45
C SER A 63 -11.76 -15.44 11.79
N PRO A 64 -11.46 -16.52 11.05
CA PRO A 64 -10.16 -16.70 10.40
C PRO A 64 -9.85 -15.60 9.37
N ALA A 65 -10.87 -14.96 8.78
CA ALA A 65 -10.69 -13.86 7.83
C ALA A 65 -10.47 -12.49 8.51
N GLY A 66 -10.59 -12.42 9.84
CA GLY A 66 -10.59 -11.19 10.63
C GLY A 66 -11.98 -10.85 11.18
N GLY A 67 -12.20 -9.57 11.48
CA GLY A 67 -13.45 -9.08 12.04
C GLY A 67 -13.68 -7.61 11.68
N TRP A 68 -14.61 -6.95 12.37
CA TRP A 68 -14.93 -5.55 12.09
C TRP A 68 -13.72 -4.63 12.27
N TYR A 69 -13.41 -3.88 11.22
CA TYR A 69 -12.31 -2.91 11.16
C TYR A 69 -10.95 -3.49 11.61
N ALA A 70 -10.64 -4.72 11.20
CA ALA A 70 -9.40 -5.41 11.55
C ALA A 70 -8.17 -4.60 11.08
N GLN A 71 -7.41 -4.07 12.05
CA GLN A 71 -6.16 -3.34 11.84
C GLN A 71 -5.13 -3.88 12.82
N PRO A 72 -4.57 -5.08 12.58
CA PRO A 72 -3.56 -5.64 13.46
C PRO A 72 -2.29 -4.78 13.40
N ALA A 73 -1.67 -4.55 14.56
CA ALA A 73 -0.48 -3.71 14.67
C ALA A 73 0.67 -4.18 13.75
N ASN A 74 0.76 -5.49 13.50
CA ASN A 74 1.85 -6.13 12.75
C ASN A 74 1.49 -6.50 11.30
N TRP A 75 0.50 -5.83 10.69
CA TRP A 75 0.04 -6.17 9.34
C TRP A 75 1.16 -6.23 8.29
N ARG A 76 2.17 -5.36 8.40
CA ARG A 76 3.32 -5.29 7.47
C ARG A 76 4.16 -6.54 7.52
N VAL A 77 4.50 -7.00 8.72
CA VAL A 77 5.33 -8.19 8.94
C VAL A 77 4.56 -9.45 8.53
N ASN A 78 3.29 -9.56 8.91
CA ASN A 78 2.46 -10.70 8.54
C ASN A 78 2.31 -10.83 7.02
N THR A 79 2.12 -9.70 6.32
CA THR A 79 2.05 -9.67 4.85
C THR A 79 3.40 -10.03 4.23
N ALA A 80 4.51 -9.56 4.79
CA ALA A 80 5.85 -9.91 4.32
C ALA A 80 6.12 -11.41 4.45
N ILE A 81 5.75 -12.03 5.56
CA ILE A 81 5.89 -13.48 5.78
C ILE A 81 5.06 -14.26 4.77
N MET A 82 3.78 -13.91 4.60
CA MET A 82 2.90 -14.57 3.62
C MET A 82 3.39 -14.38 2.18
N GLY A 83 3.87 -13.18 1.84
CA GLY A 83 4.47 -12.89 0.54
C GLY A 83 5.71 -13.74 0.29
N ALA A 84 6.60 -13.85 1.27
CA ALA A 84 7.80 -14.70 1.18
C ALA A 84 7.44 -16.18 1.00
N ALA A 85 6.42 -16.67 1.73
CA ALA A 85 5.95 -18.05 1.59
C ALA A 85 5.40 -18.33 0.17
N VAL A 86 4.56 -17.44 -0.36
CA VAL A 86 4.03 -17.57 -1.72
C VAL A 86 5.15 -17.53 -2.76
N LEU A 87 6.08 -16.58 -2.65
CA LEU A 87 7.22 -16.49 -3.57
C LEU A 87 8.11 -17.74 -3.51
N GLY A 88 8.33 -18.29 -2.32
CA GLY A 88 9.08 -19.55 -2.15
C GLY A 88 8.41 -20.72 -2.88
N ILE A 89 7.10 -20.89 -2.71
CA ILE A 89 6.33 -21.94 -3.39
C ILE A 89 6.38 -21.76 -4.91
N VAL A 90 6.18 -20.53 -5.39
CA VAL A 90 6.24 -20.20 -6.82
C VAL A 90 7.63 -20.50 -7.39
N ALA A 91 8.70 -20.12 -6.71
CA ALA A 91 10.07 -20.37 -7.18
C ALA A 91 10.38 -21.86 -7.29
N VAL A 92 10.00 -22.66 -6.29
CA VAL A 92 10.22 -24.13 -6.32
C VAL A 92 9.40 -24.77 -7.45
N THR A 93 8.12 -24.42 -7.54
CA THR A 93 7.23 -24.96 -8.58
C THR A 93 7.71 -24.57 -9.97
N TRP A 94 8.18 -23.33 -10.14
CA TRP A 94 8.72 -22.85 -11.41
C TRP A 94 10.01 -23.58 -11.80
N SER A 95 10.96 -23.75 -10.88
CA SER A 95 12.20 -24.51 -11.15
C SER A 95 11.89 -25.94 -11.59
N ILE A 96 11.00 -26.63 -10.86
CA ILE A 96 10.55 -27.97 -11.21
C ILE A 96 9.87 -27.99 -12.59
N SER A 97 9.00 -27.02 -12.86
CA SER A 97 8.30 -26.92 -14.14
C SER A 97 9.26 -26.67 -15.30
N ALA A 98 10.29 -25.86 -15.10
CA ALA A 98 11.29 -25.53 -16.12
C ALA A 98 12.23 -26.71 -16.41
N ASP A 99 12.52 -27.54 -15.41
CA ASP A 99 13.32 -28.76 -15.56
C ASP A 99 12.54 -29.92 -16.20
N ARG A 100 11.22 -29.97 -16.00
CA ARG A 100 10.33 -31.02 -16.54
C ARG A 100 9.71 -30.68 -17.88
N GLU A 101 9.98 -29.50 -18.42
CA GLU A 101 9.47 -29.11 -19.72
C GLU A 101 10.09 -29.97 -20.82
N HIS A 102 9.23 -30.60 -21.63
CA HIS A 102 9.62 -31.36 -22.81
C HIS A 102 8.92 -30.79 -24.05
N ARG A 103 9.65 -30.69 -25.16
CA ARG A 103 9.20 -30.16 -26.45
C ARG A 103 9.59 -31.11 -27.57
N ASP A 104 8.58 -31.56 -28.31
CA ASP A 104 8.78 -32.40 -29.50
C ASP A 104 9.48 -31.63 -30.63
N LYS A 105 9.25 -30.32 -30.74
CA LYS A 105 9.86 -29.46 -31.76
C LYS A 105 10.69 -28.37 -31.08
N MET A 106 11.98 -28.36 -31.40
CA MET A 106 12.88 -27.29 -30.99
C MET A 106 12.58 -25.99 -31.76
N PRO A 107 12.73 -24.83 -31.09
CA PRO A 107 12.41 -23.54 -31.68
C PRO A 107 13.39 -23.16 -32.80
N GLU A 108 12.87 -22.46 -33.81
CA GLU A 108 13.67 -21.97 -34.94
C GLU A 108 14.69 -20.89 -34.52
N PRO A 109 15.91 -20.89 -35.09
CA PRO A 109 16.91 -19.86 -34.83
C PRO A 109 16.36 -18.45 -35.13
N GLY A 110 16.48 -17.53 -34.18
CA GLY A 110 16.06 -16.13 -34.34
C GLY A 110 14.65 -15.77 -33.86
N ARG A 111 13.78 -16.74 -33.53
CA ARG A 111 12.43 -16.43 -33.01
C ARG A 111 12.45 -16.14 -31.51
N PHE A 112 11.81 -15.06 -31.05
CA PHE A 112 11.71 -14.74 -29.61
C PHE A 112 10.64 -15.59 -28.91
N PHE A 113 10.99 -16.15 -27.76
CA PHE A 113 10.07 -16.75 -26.80
C PHE A 113 10.71 -16.71 -25.41
N PRO A 114 9.95 -16.41 -24.36
CA PRO A 114 10.52 -16.09 -23.06
C PRO A 114 11.07 -17.33 -22.34
N SER A 115 10.51 -18.52 -22.59
CA SER A 115 11.01 -19.77 -22.01
C SER A 115 12.43 -20.17 -22.43
N ARG A 116 12.98 -19.54 -23.48
CA ARG A 116 14.39 -19.71 -23.89
C ARG A 116 15.37 -19.54 -22.74
N TYR A 117 15.07 -18.61 -21.82
CA TYR A 117 15.99 -18.24 -20.75
C TYR A 117 16.01 -19.21 -19.57
N TRP A 118 14.91 -19.94 -19.32
CA TRP A 118 14.77 -20.78 -18.12
C TRP A 118 14.54 -22.26 -18.40
N SER A 119 13.95 -22.62 -19.56
CA SER A 119 13.71 -24.02 -19.93
C SER A 119 15.02 -24.79 -20.07
N ARG A 120 15.11 -25.94 -19.41
CA ARG A 120 16.31 -26.78 -19.46
C ARG A 120 16.61 -27.29 -20.87
N GLU A 121 15.59 -27.82 -21.52
CA GLU A 121 15.71 -28.48 -22.82
C GLU A 121 16.24 -27.54 -23.92
N ILE A 122 15.71 -26.31 -23.98
CA ILE A 122 16.18 -25.31 -24.95
C ILE A 122 17.62 -24.89 -24.66
N ARG A 123 17.96 -24.66 -23.39
CA ARG A 123 19.32 -24.24 -23.00
C ARG A 123 20.35 -25.31 -23.32
N GLU A 124 20.01 -26.58 -23.15
CA GLU A 124 20.89 -27.70 -23.50
C GLU A 124 21.03 -27.84 -25.03
N HIS A 125 19.92 -27.74 -25.76
CA HIS A 125 19.93 -27.78 -27.22
C HIS A 125 20.76 -26.64 -27.85
N GLU A 126 20.59 -25.41 -27.37
CA GLU A 126 21.34 -24.24 -27.87
C GLU A 126 22.84 -24.34 -27.56
N LYS A 127 23.22 -24.90 -26.40
CA LYS A 127 24.64 -25.18 -26.08
C LYS A 127 25.25 -26.20 -27.03
N GLN A 128 24.52 -27.26 -27.37
CA GLN A 128 24.99 -28.29 -28.31
C GLN A 128 25.15 -27.75 -29.74
N LEU A 129 24.22 -26.90 -30.20
CA LEU A 129 24.32 -26.21 -31.48
C LEU A 129 25.55 -25.30 -31.53
N ALA A 130 25.78 -24.53 -30.45
CA ALA A 130 26.95 -23.66 -30.36
C ALA A 130 28.27 -24.43 -30.40
N ALA A 131 28.36 -25.59 -29.73
CA ALA A 131 29.55 -26.44 -29.75
C ALA A 131 29.84 -27.05 -31.13
N GLN A 132 28.80 -27.48 -31.87
CA GLN A 132 28.94 -28.01 -33.23
C GLN A 132 29.39 -26.94 -34.23
N ASN A 133 28.95 -25.69 -34.08
CA ASN A 133 29.36 -24.59 -34.95
C ASN A 133 30.83 -24.15 -34.70
N GLN A 134 31.44 -24.60 -33.60
CA GLN A 134 32.83 -24.26 -33.23
C GLN A 134 33.85 -25.32 -33.67
N SER A 135 33.41 -26.51 -34.09
CA SER A 135 34.25 -27.59 -34.62
C SER A 135 34.34 -27.53 -36.15
#